data_AF-A0A1G1K2L7-F1
#
_entry.id   AF-A0A1G1K2L7-F1
#
_cell.length_a   1.000
_cell.length_b   1.000
_cell.length_c   1.000
_cell.angle_alpha   90.00
_cell.angle_beta   90.00
_cell.angle_gamma   90.00
#
_symmetry.space_group_name_H-M   'P 1'
#
loop_
_entity.id
_entity.type
_entity.pdbx_description
1 polymer ?
#
loop_
_entity_poly.entity_id
_entity_poly.type
_entity_poly.pdbx_seq_one_letter_code
_entity_poly.pdbx_strand_id
1 'polypeptide(L)'
;MELPFVVHPIFVHFPIAFYLLELILLFFWLVKKEEYYFNFALFAFRIGYSSMIIAMIAGFIDTDGFEHIQGRVRTHFISALTVFTLYTLRAFFWRFGRKDERHYRLTHLLLAAAGNILVALTGYFGGMLVYS
;
A
#
# COMPACT_ATOMS: atom_id res chain seq x y z
N MET A 1 14.04 4.90 32.02
CA MET A 1 13.55 5.84 31.00
C MET A 1 13.98 5.24 29.68
N GLU A 2 13.13 4.39 29.11
CA GLU A 2 13.43 3.67 27.88
C GLU A 2 12.77 4.41 26.72
N LEU A 3 13.50 4.62 25.63
CA LEU A 3 12.96 5.16 24.39
C LEU A 3 11.78 4.27 23.96
N PRO A 4 10.60 4.81 23.61
CA PRO A 4 9.55 3.98 23.04
C PRO A 4 10.12 3.35 21.76
N PHE A 5 10.21 2.03 21.72
CA PHE A 5 10.62 1.31 20.53
C PHE A 5 9.57 1.60 19.44
N VAL A 6 9.91 2.48 18.49
CA VAL A 6 9.00 2.88 17.42
C VAL A 6 8.92 1.73 16.41
N VAL A 7 7.80 1.00 16.43
CA VAL A 7 7.63 -0.26 15.70
C VAL A 7 7.29 0.01 14.22
N HIS A 8 6.56 1.08 13.94
CA HIS A 8 5.99 1.40 12.63
C HIS A 8 7.04 1.48 11.50
N PRO A 9 8.20 2.17 11.64
CA PRO A 9 9.22 2.26 10.59
C PRO A 9 9.76 0.90 10.13
N ILE A 10 9.72 -0.14 10.97
CA ILE A 10 10.16 -1.48 10.60
C ILE A 10 9.17 -2.08 9.58
N PHE A 11 7.87 -1.87 9.79
CA PHE A 11 6.83 -2.51 9.00
C PHE A 11 6.49 -1.79 7.69
N VAL A 12 6.77 -0.49 7.55
CA VAL A 12 6.42 0.26 6.33
C VAL A 12 7.18 -0.18 5.08
N HIS A 13 8.36 -0.79 5.23
CA HIS A 13 9.18 -1.22 4.08
C HIS A 13 8.50 -2.35 3.28
N PHE A 14 7.78 -3.24 3.96
CA PHE A 14 7.09 -4.36 3.34
C PHE A 14 6.00 -3.93 2.35
N PRO A 15 4.97 -3.14 2.73
CA PRO A 15 3.95 -2.70 1.79
C PRO A 15 4.55 -1.91 0.64
N ILE A 16 5.54 -1.03 0.89
CA ILE A 16 6.22 -0.28 -0.16
C ILE A 16 6.85 -1.22 -1.20
N ALA A 17 7.68 -2.17 -0.75
CA ALA A 17 8.38 -3.08 -1.65
C ALA A 17 7.40 -3.99 -2.42
N PHE A 18 6.39 -4.54 -1.74
CA PHE A 18 5.44 -5.47 -2.36
C PHE A 18 4.48 -4.78 -3.33
N TYR A 19 4.03 -3.54 -3.06
CA TYR A 19 3.21 -2.79 -4.02
C TYR A 19 3.99 -2.35 -5.25
N LEU A 20 5.28 -2.03 -5.10
CA LEU A 20 6.13 -1.70 -6.25
C LEU A 20 6.41 -2.95 -7.09
N LEU A 21 6.73 -4.08 -6.45
CA LEU A 21 6.90 -5.36 -7.13
C LEU A 21 5.62 -5.75 -7.87
N GLU A 22 4.47 -5.58 -7.25
CA GLU A 22 3.16 -5.87 -7.85
C GLU A 22 2.90 -5.04 -9.10
N LEU A 23 3.19 -3.73 -9.06
CA LEU A 23 3.07 -2.85 -10.22
C LEU A 23 3.92 -3.34 -11.40
N ILE A 24 5.16 -3.73 -11.13
CA ILE A 24 6.09 -4.28 -12.14
C ILE A 24 5.52 -5.57 -12.74
N LEU A 25 5.04 -6.49 -11.89
CA LEU A 25 4.46 -7.75 -12.33
C LEU A 25 3.19 -7.55 -13.18
N LEU A 26 2.33 -6.59 -12.84
CA LEU A 26 1.16 -6.25 -13.65
C LEU A 26 1.52 -5.64 -14.99
N PHE A 27 2.58 -4.84 -15.06
CA PHE A 27 3.09 -4.33 -16.33
C PHE A 27 3.53 -5.49 -17.23
N PHE A 28 4.30 -6.45 -16.70
CA PHE A 28 4.68 -7.64 -17.46
C PHE A 28 3.49 -8.50 -17.82
N TRP A 29 2.50 -8.66 -16.94
CA TRP A 29 1.27 -9.37 -17.26
C TRP A 29 0.49 -8.72 -18.41
N LEU A 30 0.44 -7.39 -18.48
CA LEU A 30 -0.20 -6.66 -19.57
C LEU A 30 0.49 -6.92 -20.92
N VAL A 31 1.83 -6.92 -20.94
CA VAL A 31 2.64 -7.07 -22.16
C VAL A 31 2.73 -8.54 -22.61
N LYS A 32 3.10 -9.43 -21.68
CA LYS A 32 3.39 -10.85 -21.97
C LYS A 32 2.15 -11.73 -21.94
N LYS A 33 1.12 -11.34 -21.19
CA LYS A 33 -0.15 -12.07 -21.04
C LYS A 33 0.00 -13.47 -20.42
N GLU A 34 1.13 -13.74 -19.78
CA GLU A 34 1.41 -15.01 -19.13
C GLU A 34 0.85 -15.02 -17.70
N GLU A 35 0.18 -16.10 -17.31
CA GLU A 35 -0.56 -16.16 -16.03
C GLU A 35 0.34 -16.11 -14.80
N TYR A 36 1.60 -16.52 -14.89
CA TYR A 36 2.50 -16.46 -13.73
C TYR A 36 2.69 -15.03 -13.23
N TYR A 37 2.85 -14.04 -14.12
CA TYR A 37 2.99 -12.64 -13.72
C TYR A 37 1.77 -12.17 -12.93
N PHE A 38 0.57 -12.57 -13.36
CA PHE A 38 -0.66 -12.26 -12.63
C PHE A 38 -0.70 -12.93 -11.25
N ASN A 39 -0.36 -14.22 -11.18
CA ASN A 39 -0.39 -14.97 -9.93
C ASN A 39 0.64 -14.41 -8.92
N PHE A 40 1.84 -14.05 -9.38
CA PHE A 40 2.84 -13.39 -8.54
C PHE A 40 2.42 -11.96 -8.17
N ALA A 41 1.79 -11.20 -9.07
CA ALA A 41 1.24 -9.88 -8.74
C ALA A 41 0.18 -9.98 -7.63
N LEU A 42 -0.74 -10.94 -7.76
CA LEU A 42 -1.76 -11.22 -6.76
C LEU A 42 -1.15 -11.63 -5.41
N PHE A 43 -0.11 -12.45 -5.43
CA PHE A 43 0.64 -12.82 -4.23
C PHE A 43 1.31 -11.59 -3.59
N ALA A 44 2.05 -10.81 -4.37
CA ALA A 44 2.72 -9.60 -3.90
C ALA A 44 1.72 -8.61 -3.29
N PHE A 45 0.59 -8.35 -3.95
CA PHE A 45 -0.46 -7.51 -3.39
C PHE A 45 -1.00 -8.03 -2.07
N ARG A 46 -1.26 -9.34 -1.94
CA ARG A 46 -1.79 -9.91 -0.69
C ARG A 46 -0.83 -9.68 0.47
N ILE A 47 0.46 -9.92 0.25
CA ILE A 47 1.49 -9.66 1.27
C ILE A 47 1.62 -8.15 1.56
N GLY A 48 1.62 -7.30 0.53
CA GLY A 48 1.64 -5.85 0.67
C GLY A 48 0.43 -5.33 1.46
N TYR A 49 -0.77 -5.84 1.17
CA TYR A 49 -2.00 -5.48 1.85
C TYR A 49 -2.03 -5.93 3.31
N SER A 50 -1.64 -7.18 3.59
CA SER A 50 -1.54 -7.67 4.97
C SER A 50 -0.49 -6.88 5.77
N SER A 51 0.67 -6.59 5.19
CA SER A 51 1.72 -5.82 5.86
C SER A 51 1.36 -4.34 6.04
N MET A 52 0.58 -3.75 5.14
CA MET A 52 0.01 -2.40 5.32
C MET A 52 -0.88 -2.35 6.57
N ILE A 53 -1.75 -3.34 6.78
CA ILE A 53 -2.60 -3.41 7.99
C ILE A 53 -1.72 -3.46 9.25
N ILE A 54 -0.69 -4.31 9.23
CA ILE A 54 0.27 -4.41 10.34
C ILE A 54 0.97 -3.07 10.59
N ALA A 55 1.43 -2.39 9.53
CA ALA A 55 2.07 -1.08 9.64
C ALA A 55 1.12 -0.01 10.20
N MET A 56 -0.16 0.00 9.81
CA MET A 56 -1.16 0.91 10.34
C MET A 56 -1.43 0.66 11.83
N ILE A 57 -1.53 -0.60 12.25
CA ILE A 57 -1.68 -0.97 13.67
C ILE A 57 -0.45 -0.52 14.46
N ALA A 58 0.76 -0.80 13.96
CA ALA A 58 2.00 -0.36 14.59
C ALA A 58 2.05 1.17 14.73
N GLY A 59 1.66 1.91 13.69
CA GLY A 59 1.63 3.39 13.74
C GLY A 59 0.61 3.93 14.75
N PHE A 60 -0.52 3.25 14.92
CA PHE A 60 -1.50 3.60 15.93
C PHE A 60 -0.98 3.35 17.35
N ILE A 61 -0.28 2.24 17.57
CA ILE A 61 0.39 1.93 18.85
C ILE A 61 1.46 2.98 19.15
N ASP A 62 2.31 3.31 18.17
CA ASP A 62 3.38 4.31 18.32
C ASP A 62 2.84 5.73 18.63
N THR A 63 1.60 6.03 18.23
CA THR A 63 0.94 7.32 18.49
C THR A 63 0.25 7.37 19.86
N ASP A 64 0.12 6.25 20.56
CA ASP A 64 -0.57 6.14 21.85
C ASP A 64 -2.00 6.70 21.82
N GLY A 65 -2.77 6.31 20.79
CA GLY A 65 -4.20 6.58 20.67
C GLY A 65 -4.60 7.77 19.78
N PHE A 66 -5.91 7.94 19.60
CA PHE A 66 -6.48 8.89 18.62
C PHE A 66 -6.27 10.37 18.99
N GLU A 67 -6.15 10.69 20.28
CA GLU A 67 -6.01 12.07 20.76
C GLU A 67 -4.73 12.73 20.22
N HIS A 68 -3.69 11.92 19.96
CA HIS A 68 -2.39 12.35 19.45
C HIS A 68 -2.32 12.39 17.91
N ILE A 69 -3.38 11.96 17.20
CA ILE A 69 -3.47 12.02 15.73
C ILE A 69 -3.88 13.44 15.30
N GLN A 70 -2.94 14.37 15.39
CA GLN A 70 -3.14 15.79 15.06
C GLN A 70 -2.06 16.31 14.10
N GLY A 71 -2.27 17.50 13.55
CA GLY A 71 -1.30 18.17 12.68
C GLY A 71 -0.78 17.28 11.55
N ARG A 72 0.53 17.12 11.45
CA ARG A 72 1.19 16.31 10.42
C ARG A 72 0.91 14.81 10.57
N VAL A 73 0.78 14.30 11.80
CA VAL A 73 0.45 12.88 12.06
C VAL A 73 -0.91 12.57 11.45
N ARG A 74 -1.89 13.47 11.62
CA ARG A 74 -3.21 13.35 10.98
C ARG A 74 -3.11 13.32 9.44
N THR A 75 -2.29 14.18 8.84
CA THR A 75 -2.10 14.18 7.38
C THR A 75 -1.50 12.86 6.89
N HIS A 76 -0.46 12.36 7.55
CA HIS A 76 0.13 11.06 7.23
C HIS A 76 -0.89 9.91 7.40
N PHE A 77 -1.63 9.91 8.52
CA PHE A 77 -2.67 8.92 8.80
C PHE A 77 -3.79 8.90 7.76
N ILE A 78 -4.32 10.07 7.37
CA ILE A 78 -5.35 10.18 6.32
C ILE A 78 -4.80 9.72 4.96
N SER A 79 -3.54 10.03 4.66
CA SER A 79 -2.88 9.55 3.44
C SER A 79 -2.80 8.01 3.43
N ALA A 80 -2.37 7.40 4.53
CA ALA A 80 -2.35 5.95 4.68
C ALA A 80 -3.75 5.33 4.57
N LEU A 81 -4.77 5.95 5.14
CA LEU A 81 -6.16 5.50 5.02
C LEU A 81 -6.68 5.60 3.57
N THR A 82 -6.22 6.58 2.81
CA THR A 82 -6.55 6.72 1.39
C THR A 82 -5.95 5.59 0.57
N VAL A 83 -4.69 5.24 0.82
CA VAL A 83 -4.02 4.05 0.23
C VAL A 83 -4.80 2.79 0.60
N PHE A 84 -5.12 2.61 1.88
CA PHE A 84 -5.88 1.47 2.39
C PHE A 84 -7.23 1.33 1.66
N THR A 85 -7.97 2.42 1.55
CA THR A 85 -9.29 2.45 0.90
C THR A 85 -9.19 2.09 -0.57
N LEU A 86 -8.25 2.70 -1.31
CA LEU A 86 -8.04 2.40 -2.72
C LEU A 86 -7.73 0.92 -2.93
N TYR A 87 -6.79 0.36 -2.15
CA TYR A 87 -6.42 -1.04 -2.31
C TYR A 87 -7.50 -2.00 -1.82
N THR A 88 -8.29 -1.63 -0.82
CA THR A 88 -9.47 -2.40 -0.41
C THR A 88 -10.49 -2.49 -1.55
N LEU A 89 -10.86 -1.35 -2.13
CA LEU A 89 -11.78 -1.29 -3.27
C LEU A 89 -11.23 -2.11 -4.44
N ARG A 90 -9.94 -1.96 -4.75
CA ARG A 90 -9.27 -2.71 -5.81
C ARG A 90 -9.28 -4.22 -5.56
N ALA A 91 -9.12 -4.66 -4.32
CA ALA A 91 -9.21 -6.07 -3.95
C ALA A 91 -10.62 -6.63 -4.22
N PHE A 92 -11.67 -5.84 -3.97
CA PHE A 92 -13.03 -6.19 -4.39
C PHE A 92 -13.16 -6.27 -5.91
N PHE A 93 -12.64 -5.29 -6.65
CA PHE A 93 -12.66 -5.31 -8.13
C PHE A 93 -11.98 -6.55 -8.73
N TRP A 94 -10.91 -7.06 -8.10
CA TRP A 94 -10.27 -8.29 -8.55
C TRP A 94 -11.22 -9.50 -8.58
N ARG A 95 -12.28 -9.51 -7.76
CA ARG A 95 -13.26 -10.60 -7.67
C ARG A 95 -14.23 -10.64 -8.85
N PHE A 96 -14.49 -9.51 -9.51
CA PHE A 96 -15.66 -9.34 -10.39
C PHE A 96 -15.32 -9.12 -11.88
N GLY A 97 -14.07 -9.33 -12.30
CA GLY A 97 -13.67 -9.08 -13.68
C GLY A 97 -13.04 -10.26 -14.42
N ARG A 98 -12.93 -10.09 -15.73
CA ARG A 98 -12.49 -11.11 -16.69
C ARG A 98 -11.03 -10.87 -17.08
N LYS A 99 -10.14 -11.78 -16.70
CA LYS A 99 -8.67 -11.66 -16.85
C LYS A 99 -8.19 -11.54 -18.30
N ASP A 100 -8.96 -12.11 -19.22
CA ASP A 100 -8.75 -12.07 -20.68
C ASP A 100 -8.97 -10.66 -21.26
N GLU A 101 -9.79 -9.84 -20.61
CA GLU A 101 -10.14 -8.52 -21.11
C GLU A 101 -8.99 -7.50 -20.93
N ARG A 102 -8.69 -6.76 -22.00
CA ARG A 102 -7.68 -5.69 -21.96
C ARG A 102 -8.05 -4.60 -20.96
N HIS A 103 -9.34 -4.23 -20.89
CA HIS A 103 -9.82 -3.22 -19.96
C HIS A 103 -9.59 -3.63 -18.50
N TYR A 104 -9.88 -4.88 -18.14
CA TYR A 104 -9.59 -5.41 -16.81
C TYR A 104 -8.10 -5.29 -16.43
N ARG A 105 -7.21 -5.72 -17.33
CA ARG A 105 -5.75 -5.61 -17.12
C ARG A 105 -5.29 -4.18 -16.92
N LEU A 106 -5.74 -3.28 -17.80
CA LEU A 106 -5.40 -1.86 -17.73
C LEU A 106 -5.92 -1.22 -16.44
N THR A 107 -7.16 -1.51 -16.05
CA THR A 107 -7.74 -1.01 -14.79
C THR A 107 -6.89 -1.42 -13.59
N HIS A 108 -6.48 -2.69 -13.50
CA HIS A 108 -5.65 -3.15 -12.39
C HIS A 108 -4.25 -2.53 -12.37
N LEU A 109 -3.65 -2.32 -13.54
CA LEU A 109 -2.37 -1.63 -13.67
C LEU A 109 -2.48 -0.15 -13.25
N LEU A 110 -3.50 0.56 -13.74
CA LEU A 110 -3.71 1.97 -13.42
C LEU A 110 -4.02 2.18 -11.93
N LEU A 111 -4.85 1.33 -11.32
CA LEU A 111 -5.11 1.38 -9.88
C LEU A 111 -3.85 1.04 -9.06
N ALA A 112 -3.01 0.12 -9.53
CA ALA A 112 -1.73 -0.17 -8.88
C ALA A 112 -0.76 1.02 -8.97
N ALA A 113 -0.69 1.68 -10.13
CA ALA A 113 0.14 2.86 -10.35
C ALA A 113 -0.32 4.04 -9.47
N ALA A 114 -1.63 4.32 -9.47
CA ALA A 114 -2.22 5.33 -8.59
C ALA A 114 -1.95 5.03 -7.11
N GLY A 115 -2.09 3.76 -6.70
CA GLY A 115 -1.76 3.33 -5.35
C GLY A 115 -0.29 3.53 -4.98
N ASN A 116 0.65 3.22 -5.88
CA ASN A 116 2.08 3.46 -5.64
C ASN A 116 2.42 4.95 -5.52
N ILE A 117 1.75 5.82 -6.29
CA ILE A 117 1.89 7.28 -6.12
C ILE A 117 1.41 7.70 -4.74
N LEU A 118 0.26 7.21 -4.28
CA LEU A 118 -0.26 7.50 -2.94
C LEU A 118 0.64 6.93 -1.83
N VAL A 119 1.24 5.75 -2.03
CA VAL A 119 2.23 5.17 -1.11
C VAL A 119 3.45 6.08 -1.01
N ALA A 120 3.97 6.59 -2.14
CA ALA A 120 5.10 7.52 -2.14
C ALA A 120 4.76 8.84 -1.42
N LEU A 121 3.57 9.39 -1.65
CA LEU A 121 3.09 10.58 -0.93
C LEU A 121 2.94 10.31 0.57
N THR A 122 2.41 9.15 0.94
CA THR A 122 2.30 8.72 2.35
C THR A 122 3.68 8.61 3.00
N GLY A 123 4.66 8.05 2.29
CA GLY A 123 6.06 7.98 2.71
C GLY A 123 6.69 9.37 2.87
N TYR A 124 6.41 10.31 1.96
CA TYR A 124 6.84 11.71 2.08
C TYR A 124 6.26 12.36 3.35
N PHE A 125 4.95 12.21 3.61
CA PHE A 125 4.34 12.71 4.84
C PHE A 125 4.95 12.05 6.09
N GLY A 126 5.28 10.76 6.04
CA GLY A 126 5.98 10.06 7.12
C GLY A 126 7.39 10.59 7.35
N GLY A 127 8.15 10.88 6.29
CA GLY A 127 9.45 11.53 6.39
C GLY A 127 9.39 12.90 7.06
N MET A 128 8.34 13.70 6.78
CA MET A 128 8.12 14.97 7.47
C MET A 128 7.75 14.83 8.96
N LEU A 129 7.39 13.64 9.45
CA LEU A 129 7.23 13.42 10.89
C LEU A 129 8.57 13.23 11.60
N VAL A 130 9.58 12.74 10.87
CA VAL A 130 10.90 12.40 11.42
C VAL A 130 11.90 13.53 11.24
N TYR A 131 11.88 14.20 10.08
CA TYR A 131 12.94 15.12 9.67
C TYR A 131 12.57 16.61 9.75
N SER A 132 11.35 16.95 10.16
CA SER A 132 10.87 18.34 10.20
C SER A 132 9.92 18.58 11.35
#